data_AF-A0A285L880-F1
#
_entry.id   AF-A0A285L880-F1
#
_cell.length_a   1.000
_cell.length_b   1.000
_cell.length_c   1.000
_cell.angle_alpha   90.00
_cell.angle_beta   90.00
_cell.angle_gamma   90.00
#
_symmetry.space_group_name_H-M   'P 1'
#
loop_
_entity.id
_entity.type
_entity.pdbx_description
1 polymer ?
#
loop_
_entity_poly.entity_id
_entity_poly.type
_entity_poly.pdbx_seq_one_letter_code
_entity_poly.pdbx_strand_id
1 'polypeptide(L)'
;MKIIVLLLLAPFLWPFYLVVWCFQNPDKTKQAFGRVRESLRRHPGAWTWAVATLGLLIGIGNLFDAEPGGAAAGFAIVAGCMGVLWKLRRNTAAEIAAALSARADAQHLAYLRGDEWGTYGTRNRPAL
;
A
#
# COMPACT_ATOMS: atom_id res chain seq x y z
N MET A 1 23.08 -16.20 -29.38
CA MET A 1 22.97 -14.76 -29.73
C MET A 1 21.53 -14.25 -29.84
N LYS A 2 20.66 -14.82 -30.71
CA LYS A 2 19.30 -14.28 -30.95
C LYS A 2 18.40 -14.18 -29.70
N ILE A 3 18.45 -15.15 -28.78
CA ILE A 3 17.65 -15.16 -27.54
C ILE A 3 18.09 -14.08 -26.53
N ILE A 4 19.41 -13.84 -26.42
CA ILE A 4 19.98 -12.85 -25.50
C ILE A 4 19.60 -11.43 -25.97
N VAL A 5 19.64 -11.18 -27.28
CA VAL A 5 19.20 -9.91 -27.89
C VAL A 5 17.70 -9.68 -27.67
N LEU A 6 16.88 -10.73 -27.76
CA LEU A 6 15.44 -10.66 -27.47
C LEU A 6 15.16 -10.37 -25.99
N LEU A 7 15.91 -10.97 -25.07
CA LEU A 7 15.80 -10.69 -23.63
C LEU A 7 16.23 -9.27 -23.28
N LEU A 8 17.25 -8.72 -23.95
CA LEU A 8 17.70 -7.34 -23.79
C LEU A 8 16.70 -6.32 -24.36
N LEU A 9 15.99 -6.67 -25.44
CA LEU A 9 14.96 -5.82 -26.05
C LEU A 9 13.58 -5.95 -25.39
N ALA A 10 13.31 -7.05 -24.68
CA ALA A 10 12.05 -7.28 -23.97
C ALA A 10 11.61 -6.11 -23.07
N PRO A 11 12.47 -5.52 -22.21
CA PRO A 11 12.07 -4.37 -21.39
C PRO A 11 11.76 -3.10 -22.21
N PHE A 12 12.31 -2.96 -23.42
CA PHE A 12 12.03 -1.84 -24.33
C PHE A 12 10.77 -2.05 -25.18
N LEU A 13 10.44 -3.30 -25.52
CA LEU A 13 9.25 -3.67 -26.30
C LEU A 13 7.99 -3.78 -25.45
N TRP A 14 8.14 -4.16 -24.18
CA TRP A 14 7.06 -4.26 -23.20
C TRP A 14 6.15 -3.02 -23.10
N PRO A 15 6.67 -1.79 -22.96
CA PRO A 15 5.84 -0.59 -22.82
C PRO A 15 5.06 -0.31 -24.11
N PHE A 16 5.69 -0.50 -25.27
CA PHE A 16 5.03 -0.36 -26.57
C PHE A 16 3.89 -1.37 -26.74
N TYR A 17 4.13 -2.64 -26.37
CA TYR A 17 3.10 -3.67 -26.43
C TYR A 17 1.94 -3.35 -25.48
N LEU A 18 2.23 -2.84 -24.28
CA LEU A 18 1.22 -2.39 -23.33
C LEU A 18 0.37 -1.25 -23.87
N VAL A 19 1.00 -0.23 -24.48
CA VAL A 19 0.29 0.91 -25.07
C VAL A 19 -0.61 0.44 -26.22
N VAL A 20 -0.08 -0.37 -27.15
CA VAL A 20 -0.85 -0.92 -28.27
C VAL A 20 -2.01 -1.78 -27.77
N TRP A 21 -1.75 -2.64 -26.79
CA TRP A 21 -2.78 -3.47 -26.18
C TRP A 21 -3.89 -2.64 -25.51
N CYS A 22 -3.51 -1.53 -24.84
CA CYS A 22 -4.45 -0.60 -24.22
C CYS A 22 -5.37 0.07 -25.25
N PHE A 23 -4.85 0.43 -26.43
CA PHE A 23 -5.64 0.98 -27.53
C PHE A 23 -6.52 -0.07 -28.22
N GLN A 24 -6.04 -1.30 -28.35
CA GLN A 24 -6.78 -2.40 -28.99
C GLN A 24 -7.88 -2.98 -28.10
N ASN A 25 -7.77 -2.88 -26.77
CA ASN A 25 -8.71 -3.46 -25.82
C ASN A 25 -9.20 -2.43 -24.78
N PRO A 26 -9.85 -1.33 -25.20
CA PRO A 26 -10.19 -0.22 -24.31
C PRO A 26 -11.06 -0.64 -23.11
N ASP A 27 -11.99 -1.58 -23.30
CA ASP A 27 -12.87 -2.06 -22.23
C ASP A 27 -12.11 -2.91 -21.19
N LYS A 28 -11.18 -3.75 -21.64
CA LYS A 28 -10.32 -4.53 -20.74
C LYS A 28 -9.36 -3.64 -19.98
N THR A 29 -8.86 -2.57 -20.61
CA THR A 29 -8.03 -1.54 -19.97
C THR A 29 -8.80 -0.84 -18.86
N LYS A 30 -10.05 -0.41 -19.11
CA LYS A 30 -10.91 0.20 -18.09
C LYS A 30 -11.18 -0.75 -16.93
N GLN A 31 -11.46 -2.03 -17.22
CA GLN A 31 -11.69 -3.03 -16.18
C GLN A 31 -10.43 -3.35 -15.37
N ALA A 32 -9.26 -3.41 -16.02
CA ALA A 32 -7.97 -3.59 -15.36
C ALA A 32 -7.63 -2.39 -14.46
N PHE A 33 -7.83 -1.18 -14.95
CA PHE A 33 -7.65 0.05 -14.17
C PHE A 33 -8.60 0.09 -12.97
N GLY A 34 -9.87 -0.30 -13.14
CA GLY A 34 -10.83 -0.42 -12.05
C GLY A 34 -10.37 -1.41 -10.97
N ARG A 35 -9.85 -2.57 -11.36
CA ARG A 35 -9.29 -3.57 -10.44
C ARG A 35 -8.05 -3.06 -9.71
N VAL A 36 -7.14 -2.38 -10.40
CA VAL A 36 -5.94 -1.79 -9.78
C VAL A 36 -6.33 -0.69 -8.79
N ARG A 37 -7.28 0.18 -9.16
CA ARG A 37 -7.80 1.23 -8.27
C ARG A 37 -8.45 0.65 -7.02
N GLU A 38 -9.23 -0.41 -7.18
CA GLU A 38 -9.86 -1.10 -6.05
C GLU A 38 -8.82 -1.77 -5.14
N SER A 39 -7.80 -2.40 -5.72
CA SER A 39 -6.67 -2.96 -4.99
C SER A 39 -5.89 -1.88 -4.22
N LEU A 40 -5.64 -0.73 -4.83
CA LEU A 40 -5.01 0.45 -4.20
C LEU A 40 -5.79 0.93 -2.98
N ARG A 41 -7.12 0.90 -3.05
CA ARG A 41 -7.99 1.27 -1.92
C ARG A 41 -7.95 0.26 -0.79
N ARG A 42 -7.92 -1.03 -1.10
CA ARG A 42 -7.91 -2.10 -0.09
C ARG A 42 -6.55 -2.27 0.59
N HIS A 43 -5.47 -2.06 -0.15
CA HIS A 43 -4.11 -2.29 0.34
C HIS A 43 -3.19 -1.07 0.11
N PRO A 44 -3.55 0.12 0.62
CA PRO A 44 -2.80 1.35 0.34
C PRO A 44 -1.35 1.26 0.83
N GLY A 45 -1.11 0.58 1.95
CA GLY A 45 0.25 0.38 2.48
C GLY A 45 1.13 -0.49 1.56
N ALA A 46 0.60 -1.58 1.00
CA ALA A 46 1.34 -2.48 0.12
C ALA A 46 1.76 -1.79 -1.18
N TRP A 47 0.83 -1.02 -1.77
CA TRP A 47 1.12 -0.23 -2.97
C TRP A 47 2.11 0.90 -2.69
N THR A 48 2.00 1.58 -1.55
CA THR A 48 2.96 2.63 -1.16
C THR A 48 4.37 2.04 -0.98
N TRP A 49 4.49 0.84 -0.41
CA TRP A 49 5.77 0.13 -0.33
C TRP A 49 6.32 -0.25 -1.71
N ALA A 50 5.48 -0.76 -2.61
CA ALA A 50 5.91 -1.10 -3.97
C ALA A 50 6.48 0.12 -4.71
N VAL A 51 5.83 1.28 -4.59
CA VAL A 51 6.31 2.54 -5.16
C VAL A 51 7.59 3.02 -4.47
N ALA A 52 7.70 2.89 -3.14
CA ALA A 52 8.93 3.22 -2.41
C ALA A 52 10.11 2.35 -2.87
N THR A 53 9.90 1.05 -3.06
CA THR A 53 10.94 0.14 -3.58
C THR A 53 11.36 0.53 -4.99
N LEU A 54 10.42 0.89 -5.86
CA LEU A 54 10.73 1.39 -7.21
C LEU A 54 11.55 2.68 -7.15
N GLY A 55 11.14 3.64 -6.31
CA GLY A 55 11.87 4.90 -6.10
C GLY A 55 13.30 4.67 -5.58
N LEU A 56 13.48 3.69 -4.69
CA LEU A 56 14.79 3.29 -4.18
C LEU A 56 15.68 2.68 -5.28
N LEU A 57 15.14 1.79 -6.11
CA LEU A 57 15.86 1.21 -7.24
C LEU A 57 16.30 2.28 -8.24
N ILE A 58 15.41 3.24 -8.56
CA ILE A 58 15.72 4.40 -9.41
C ILE A 58 16.83 5.25 -8.76
N GLY A 59 16.67 5.57 -7.47
CA GLY A 59 17.62 6.38 -6.72
C GLY A 59 19.03 5.79 -6.72
N ILE A 60 19.13 4.50 -6.39
CA ILE A 60 20.39 3.75 -6.35
C ILE A 60 20.98 3.59 -7.76
N GLY A 61 20.16 3.22 -8.76
CA GLY A 61 20.62 3.03 -10.14
C GLY A 61 21.24 4.30 -10.71
N ASN A 62 20.58 5.44 -10.57
CA ASN A 62 21.12 6.72 -11.03
C ASN A 62 22.34 7.17 -10.22
N LEU A 63 22.49 6.74 -8.96
CA LEU A 63 23.70 7.00 -8.19
C LEU A 63 24.90 6.23 -8.76
N PHE A 64 24.69 5.00 -9.22
CA PHE A 64 25.72 4.20 -9.92
C PHE A 64 26.12 4.83 -11.25
N ASP A 65 25.16 5.44 -11.96
CA ASP A 65 25.41 6.14 -13.23
C ASP A 65 25.93 7.58 -13.04
N ALA A 66 26.22 7.99 -11.79
CA ALA A 66 26.65 9.34 -11.43
C ALA A 66 25.70 10.46 -11.92
N GLU A 67 24.40 10.17 -12.01
CA GLU A 67 23.34 11.11 -12.36
C GLU A 67 22.62 11.62 -11.09
N PRO A 68 23.11 12.71 -10.46
CA PRO A 68 22.55 13.18 -9.18
C PRO A 68 21.09 13.62 -9.29
N GLY A 69 20.66 14.10 -10.47
CA GLY A 69 19.27 14.49 -10.70
C GLY A 69 18.30 13.31 -10.66
N GLY A 70 18.63 12.22 -11.35
CA GLY A 70 17.85 10.99 -11.32
C GLY A 70 17.85 10.34 -9.93
N ALA A 71 19.00 10.37 -9.24
CA ALA A 71 19.11 9.87 -7.88
C ALA A 71 18.22 10.66 -6.90
N ALA A 72 18.27 12.00 -6.96
CA ALA A 72 17.44 12.88 -6.13
C ALA A 72 15.94 12.65 -6.37
N ALA A 73 15.53 12.47 -7.63
CA ALA A 73 14.14 12.13 -7.97
C ALA A 73 13.71 10.79 -7.35
N GLY A 74 14.56 9.75 -7.44
CA GLY A 74 14.31 8.45 -6.83
C GLY A 74 14.12 8.54 -5.31
N PHE A 75 15.03 9.22 -4.60
CA PHE A 75 14.92 9.40 -3.15
C PHE A 75 13.76 10.30 -2.73
N ALA A 76 13.39 11.30 -3.54
CA ALA A 76 12.20 12.12 -3.29
C ALA A 76 10.91 11.29 -3.32
N ILE A 77 10.82 10.31 -4.24
CA ILE A 77 9.70 9.35 -4.27
C ILE A 77 9.64 8.54 -2.98
N VAL A 78 10.80 8.05 -2.50
CA VAL A 78 10.87 7.30 -1.24
C VAL A 78 10.42 8.16 -0.06
N ALA A 79 10.91 9.41 0.04
CA ALA A 79 10.53 10.34 1.10
C ALA A 79 9.02 10.63 1.10
N GLY A 80 8.42 10.85 -0.08
CA GLY A 80 6.98 11.01 -0.24
C GLY A 80 6.19 9.79 0.24
N CYS A 81 6.65 8.58 -0.13
CA CYS A 81 6.03 7.33 0.31
C CYS A 81 6.10 7.14 1.84
N MET A 82 7.22 7.49 2.47
CA MET A 82 7.35 7.45 3.93
C MET A 82 6.37 8.40 4.63
N GLY A 83 6.16 9.60 4.07
CA GLY A 83 5.13 10.53 4.56
C GLY A 83 3.72 9.96 4.47
N VAL A 84 3.38 9.31 3.35
CA VAL A 84 2.07 8.63 3.18
C VAL A 84 1.91 7.49 4.17
N LEU A 85 2.92 6.63 4.32
CA LEU A 85 2.91 5.52 5.29
C LEU A 85 2.74 6.02 6.73
N TRP A 86 3.38 7.14 7.08
CA TRP A 86 3.23 7.75 8.39
C TRP A 86 1.80 8.23 8.64
N LYS A 87 1.19 8.89 7.65
CA LYS A 87 -0.22 9.31 7.73
C LYS A 87 -1.16 8.10 7.87
N LEU A 88 -0.95 7.04 7.09
CA LEU A 88 -1.74 5.81 7.19
C LEU A 88 -1.62 5.19 8.59
N ARG A 89 -0.41 5.09 9.14
CA ARG A 89 -0.19 4.59 10.51
C ARG A 89 -0.88 5.43 11.57
N ARG A 90 -0.86 6.76 11.45
CA ARG A 90 -1.58 7.66 12.37
C ARG A 90 -3.08 7.44 12.34
N ASN A 91 -3.66 7.26 11.16
CA ASN A 91 -5.09 6.99 11.03
C ASN A 91 -5.47 5.65 11.66
N THR A 92 -4.71 4.59 11.39
CA THR A 92 -4.94 3.28 12.02
C THR A 92 -4.79 3.35 13.54
N ALA A 93 -3.81 4.09 14.06
CA ALA A 93 -3.65 4.29 15.49
C ALA A 93 -4.84 5.04 16.11
N ALA A 94 -5.39 6.04 15.43
CA ALA A 94 -6.57 6.78 15.88
C ALA A 94 -7.83 5.90 15.91
N GLU A 95 -8.03 5.05 14.89
CA GLU A 95 -9.14 4.08 14.86
C GLU A 95 -9.04 3.06 16.01
N ILE A 96 -7.83 2.55 16.27
CA ILE A 96 -7.60 1.63 17.40
C ILE A 96 -7.86 2.34 18.73
N ALA A 97 -7.40 3.59 18.89
CA ALA A 97 -7.65 4.37 20.11
C ALA A 97 -9.16 4.60 20.33
N ALA A 98 -9.91 4.95 19.29
CA ALA A 98 -11.36 5.11 19.35
C ALA A 98 -12.09 3.79 19.69
N ALA A 99 -11.63 2.66 19.14
CA ALA A 99 -12.19 1.35 19.48
C ALA A 99 -11.91 0.95 20.93
N LEU A 100 -10.72 1.32 21.46
CA LEU A 100 -10.37 1.09 22.86
C LEU A 100 -11.18 1.97 23.80
N SER A 101 -11.36 3.26 23.48
CA SER A 101 -12.18 4.16 24.31
C SER A 101 -13.64 3.72 24.34
N ALA A 102 -14.21 3.32 23.20
CA ALA A 102 -15.58 2.80 23.14
C ALA A 102 -15.77 1.52 24.00
N ARG A 103 -14.75 0.65 24.07
CA ARG A 103 -14.77 -0.54 24.95
C ARG A 103 -14.70 -0.14 26.42
N ALA A 104 -13.83 0.82 26.76
CA ALA A 104 -13.70 1.31 28.13
C ALA A 104 -15.00 1.99 28.60
N ASP A 105 -15.64 2.80 27.76
CA ASP A 105 -16.92 3.44 28.05
C ASP A 105 -18.04 2.42 28.26
N ALA A 106 -18.10 1.37 27.42
CA ALA A 106 -19.06 0.30 27.57
C ALA A 106 -18.88 -0.48 28.88
N GLN A 107 -17.63 -0.72 29.28
CA GLN A 107 -17.30 -1.35 30.57
C GLN A 107 -17.69 -0.46 31.75
N HIS A 108 -17.42 0.84 31.67
CA HIS A 108 -17.79 1.80 32.71
C HIS A 108 -19.31 1.90 32.89
N LEU A 109 -20.07 1.97 31.79
CA LEU A 109 -21.53 2.00 31.84
C LEU A 109 -22.14 0.72 32.43
N ALA A 110 -21.53 -0.43 32.19
CA ALA A 110 -22.00 -1.69 32.73
C ALA A 110 -21.67 -1.85 34.23
N TYR A 111 -20.53 -1.33 34.67
CA TYR A 111 -20.21 -1.19 36.10
C TYR A 111 -21.24 -0.32 36.83
N LEU A 112 -21.59 0.84 36.26
CA LEU A 112 -22.60 1.74 36.84
C LEU A 112 -24.01 1.13 36.93
N ARG A 113 -24.31 0.12 36.10
CA ARG A 113 -25.60 -0.59 36.14
C ARG A 113 -25.66 -1.70 37.20
N GLY A 114 -24.60 -1.89 37.98
CA GLY A 114 -24.55 -2.91 39.03
C GLY A 114 -24.53 -4.33 38.48
N ASP A 115 -24.17 -4.51 37.21
CA ASP A 115 -23.97 -5.83 36.61
C ASP A 115 -22.75 -6.47 37.30
N GLU A 116 -22.89 -7.66 37.87
CA GLU A 116 -21.78 -8.35 38.52
C GLU A 116 -20.92 -9.02 37.46
N TRP A 117 -20.02 -8.24 36.88
CA TRP A 117 -19.00 -8.73 35.96
C TRP A 117 -18.10 -9.71 36.71
N GLY A 118 -18.35 -11.01 36.57
CA GLY A 118 -17.32 -12.02 36.75
C GLY A 118 -16.14 -11.70 35.83
N THR A 119 -15.17 -10.95 36.34
CA THR A 119 -13.75 -10.93 35.95
C THR A 119 -13.46 -10.99 34.43
N TYR A 120 -13.30 -9.82 33.81
CA TYR A 120 -12.37 -9.59 32.68
C TYR A 120 -12.54 -10.44 31.38
N GLY A 121 -13.69 -10.36 30.72
CA GLY A 121 -13.71 -10.35 29.24
C GLY A 121 -13.92 -11.68 28.48
N THR A 122 -14.88 -12.51 28.85
CA THR A 122 -15.13 -13.80 28.15
C THR A 122 -16.34 -13.86 27.22
N ARG A 123 -17.18 -12.82 27.10
CA ARG A 123 -18.42 -12.95 26.28
C ARG A 123 -18.25 -12.78 24.76
N ASN A 124 -17.11 -12.26 24.30
CA ASN A 124 -16.88 -11.94 22.87
C ASN A 124 -15.69 -12.68 22.22
N ARG A 125 -15.26 -13.84 22.72
CA ARG A 125 -14.45 -14.75 21.91
C ARG A 125 -15.39 -15.70 21.17
N PRO A 126 -15.37 -15.75 19.82
CA PRO A 126 -16.03 -16.85 19.12
C PRO A 126 -15.40 -18.16 19.60
N ALA A 127 -16.23 -19.16 19.89
CA ALA A 127 -15.75 -20.49 20.23
C ALA A 127 -14.95 -21.05 19.04
N LEU A 128 -13.76 -21.57 19.33
CA LEU A 128 -12.94 -22.35 18.39
C LEU A 128 -13.69 -23.60 17.94
#